data_AF-A0AAD7VTW6-F1
#
_entry.id   AF-A0AAD7VTW6-F1
#
_cell.length_a   1.000
_cell.length_b   1.000
_cell.length_c   1.000
_cell.angle_alpha   90.00
_cell.angle_beta   90.00
_cell.angle_gamma   90.00
#
_symmetry.space_group_name_H-M   'P 1'
#
loop_
_entity.id
_entity.type
_entity.pdbx_description
1 polymer ?
#
loop_
_entity_poly.entity_id
_entity_poly.type
_entity_poly.pdbx_seq_one_letter_code
_entity_poly.pdbx_strand_id
1 'polypeptide(L)'
;MTRFRGCIDIHAGQVKQIVGGTLSTDTDTDTGLKTNFVASKPSSHFAELYKENGITGAHVIKLGPGCDDAAIEALDAWKGGLQVGGGITSDNALFWLDKGAEKVIVTSYLFPNARLDVTRLQELLDKVGKERVVIDLSCRRRGDEWIVAMNKWQTLTDTKINKDTLKFLAGYCSEFLVHAADVEGLCRGIDEDLVVALADWSPIPVTYAGGAKGISDLALVSRLSGGNVDLTYGSALDIYGGTLVKFEDCVAWNSSH
;
A
#
# COMPACT_ATOMS: atom_id res chain seq x y z
N MET A 1 2.50 17.18 -6.85
CA MET A 1 1.43 16.93 -7.84
C MET A 1 1.02 15.47 -7.66
N THR A 2 -0.28 15.21 -7.52
CA THR A 2 -0.83 13.89 -7.19
C THR A 2 -0.68 12.93 -8.35
N ARG A 3 -0.08 11.77 -8.09
CA ARG A 3 0.12 10.70 -9.05
C ARG A 3 -0.74 9.48 -8.70
N PHE A 4 -1.11 8.76 -9.75
CA PHE A 4 -1.52 7.37 -9.64
C PHE A 4 -0.32 6.49 -9.28
N ARG A 5 -0.50 5.62 -8.27
CA ARG A 5 0.43 4.56 -7.89
C ARG A 5 -0.26 3.20 -8.07
N GLY A 6 0.37 2.28 -8.79
CA GLY A 6 -0.17 0.93 -8.96
C GLY A 6 0.04 0.06 -7.72
N CYS A 7 -0.81 -0.95 -7.52
CA CYS A 7 -0.57 -2.02 -6.56
C CYS A 7 -0.56 -3.38 -7.25
N ILE A 8 0.15 -4.37 -6.69
CA ILE A 8 0.11 -5.78 -7.06
C ILE A 8 -0.06 -6.59 -5.78
N ASP A 9 -1.30 -6.90 -5.45
CA ASP A 9 -1.62 -7.69 -4.27
C ASP A 9 -1.51 -9.18 -4.59
N ILE A 10 -0.70 -9.91 -3.82
CA ILE A 10 -0.40 -11.33 -4.02
C ILE A 10 -0.93 -12.11 -2.83
N HIS A 11 -1.72 -13.14 -3.10
CA HIS A 11 -2.19 -14.08 -2.08
C HIS A 11 -2.13 -15.51 -2.64
N ALA A 12 -1.52 -16.43 -1.89
CA ALA A 12 -1.31 -17.83 -2.30
C ALA A 12 -0.63 -17.95 -3.68
N GLY A 13 0.40 -17.11 -3.92
CA GLY A 13 1.19 -17.11 -5.15
C GLY A 13 0.50 -16.51 -6.38
N GLN A 14 -0.69 -15.94 -6.24
CA GLN A 14 -1.46 -15.37 -7.34
C GLN A 14 -1.78 -13.91 -7.09
N VAL A 15 -1.83 -13.11 -8.15
CA VAL A 15 -2.31 -11.73 -8.06
C VAL A 15 -3.82 -11.75 -7.80
N LYS A 16 -4.25 -11.19 -6.67
CA LYS A 16 -5.65 -11.15 -6.26
C LYS A 16 -6.00 -9.75 -5.76
N GLN A 17 -7.16 -9.25 -6.16
CA GLN A 17 -7.73 -8.06 -5.52
C GLN A 17 -8.75 -8.49 -4.47
N ILE A 18 -8.60 -8.00 -3.26
CA ILE A 18 -9.41 -8.40 -2.09
C ILE A 18 -10.35 -7.28 -1.64
N VAL A 19 -11.41 -7.65 -0.91
CA VAL A 19 -12.22 -6.68 -0.17
C VAL A 19 -11.65 -6.53 1.24
N GLY A 20 -11.33 -5.29 1.64
CA GLY A 20 -10.79 -4.97 2.96
C GLY A 20 -11.63 -5.54 4.11
N GLY A 21 -10.96 -6.02 5.15
CA GLY A 21 -11.61 -6.54 6.37
C GLY A 21 -12.25 -7.93 6.26
N THR A 22 -12.17 -8.61 5.11
CA THR A 22 -12.69 -9.99 4.95
C THR A 22 -11.64 -11.08 5.22
N LEU A 23 -10.40 -10.69 5.47
CA LEU A 23 -9.29 -11.59 5.77
C LEU A 23 -9.38 -12.05 7.24
N SER A 24 -9.71 -13.32 7.47
CA SER A 24 -9.74 -13.92 8.82
C SER A 24 -8.37 -14.45 9.23
N THR A 25 -8.01 -14.37 10.51
CA THR A 25 -6.78 -14.95 11.09
C THR A 25 -6.89 -16.45 11.36
N ASP A 26 -8.11 -16.97 11.51
CA ASP A 26 -8.34 -18.28 12.14
C ASP A 26 -8.29 -19.46 11.16
N THR A 27 -8.03 -19.20 9.89
CA THR A 27 -7.90 -20.25 8.89
C THR A 27 -6.84 -19.85 7.87
N ASP A 28 -5.75 -20.63 7.79
CA ASP A 28 -4.90 -20.71 6.59
C ASP A 28 -5.67 -21.30 5.39
N THR A 29 -6.93 -21.69 5.59
CA THR A 29 -7.86 -22.06 4.54
C THR A 29 -8.68 -20.85 4.09
N ASP A 30 -8.79 -20.69 2.76
CA ASP A 30 -9.47 -19.65 1.97
C ASP A 30 -10.97 -19.39 2.30
N THR A 31 -11.50 -19.95 3.39
CA THR A 31 -12.93 -20.10 3.70
C THR A 31 -13.66 -18.81 4.06
N GLY A 32 -12.98 -17.67 4.14
CA GLY A 32 -13.61 -16.37 4.46
C GLY A 32 -13.17 -15.19 3.58
N LEU A 33 -12.17 -15.36 2.72
CA LEU A 33 -11.63 -14.26 1.90
C LEU A 33 -12.61 -13.93 0.76
N LYS A 34 -13.13 -12.70 0.73
CA LYS A 34 -13.84 -12.22 -0.45
C LYS A 34 -12.84 -11.62 -1.42
N THR A 35 -12.64 -12.31 -2.54
CA THR A 35 -11.86 -11.81 -3.67
C THR A 35 -12.78 -11.10 -4.65
N ASN A 36 -12.38 -9.90 -5.07
CA ASN A 36 -12.99 -9.21 -6.20
C ASN A 36 -12.50 -9.83 -7.52
N PHE A 37 -11.25 -10.31 -7.54
CA PHE A 37 -10.62 -10.86 -8.73
C PHE A 37 -9.44 -11.77 -8.38
N VAL A 38 -9.23 -12.81 -9.20
CA VAL A 38 -8.02 -13.62 -9.22
C VAL A 38 -7.48 -13.53 -10.65
N ALA A 39 -6.28 -13.00 -10.81
CA ALA A 39 -5.68 -12.84 -12.12
C ALA A 39 -5.31 -14.18 -12.73
N SER A 40 -5.58 -14.34 -14.03
CA SER A 40 -5.03 -15.44 -14.82
C SER A 40 -3.58 -15.18 -15.25
N LYS A 41 -3.13 -13.93 -15.15
CA LYS A 41 -1.79 -13.47 -15.53
C LYS A 41 -0.85 -13.51 -14.31
N PRO A 42 0.45 -13.81 -14.52
CA PRO A 42 1.46 -13.79 -13.47
C PRO A 42 1.71 -12.36 -12.97
N SER A 43 2.41 -12.21 -11.85
CA SER A 43 2.72 -10.90 -11.26
C SER A 43 3.68 -10.09 -12.14
N SER A 44 4.59 -10.76 -12.86
CA SER A 44 5.48 -10.18 -13.88
C SER A 44 4.72 -9.38 -14.93
N HIS A 45 3.56 -9.88 -15.39
CA HIS A 45 2.76 -9.18 -16.39
C HIS A 45 2.33 -7.77 -15.95
N PHE A 46 1.91 -7.63 -14.69
CA PHE A 46 1.51 -6.35 -14.13
C PHE A 46 2.72 -5.43 -13.89
N ALA A 47 3.84 -6.00 -13.44
CA ALA A 47 5.09 -5.27 -13.29
C ALA A 47 5.63 -4.73 -14.62
N GLU A 48 5.57 -5.53 -15.69
CA GLU A 48 5.91 -5.11 -17.06
C GLU A 48 5.01 -3.97 -17.54
N LEU A 49 3.70 -4.09 -17.32
CA LEU A 49 2.75 -3.04 -17.67
C LEU A 49 3.08 -1.72 -16.94
N TYR A 50 3.38 -1.78 -15.65
CA TYR A 50 3.79 -0.60 -14.87
C TYR A 50 5.11 -0.01 -15.36
N LYS A 51 6.07 -0.86 -15.72
CA LYS A 51 7.38 -0.45 -16.26
C LYS A 51 7.25 0.26 -17.59
N GLU A 52 6.49 -0.32 -18.53
CA GLU A 52 6.26 0.24 -19.86
C GLU A 52 5.60 1.62 -19.82
N ASN A 53 4.78 1.86 -18.78
CA ASN A 53 4.04 3.11 -18.58
C ASN A 53 4.67 4.03 -17.51
N GLY A 54 5.86 3.69 -16.99
CA GLY A 54 6.57 4.54 -16.03
C GLY A 54 5.85 4.75 -14.69
N ILE A 55 5.06 3.79 -14.22
CA ILE A 55 4.27 3.88 -12.98
C ILE A 55 5.16 3.62 -11.76
N THR A 56 5.96 4.62 -11.38
CA THR A 56 6.92 4.53 -10.27
C THR A 56 6.25 4.58 -8.90
N GLY A 57 6.91 4.03 -7.87
CA GLY A 57 6.38 3.86 -6.51
C GLY A 57 5.11 3.00 -6.43
N ALA A 58 4.87 2.18 -7.45
CA ALA A 58 3.93 1.09 -7.35
C ALA A 58 4.43 0.04 -6.35
N HIS A 59 3.52 -0.65 -5.68
CA HIS A 59 3.86 -1.55 -4.58
C HIS A 59 3.30 -2.96 -4.78
N VAL A 60 4.12 -3.96 -4.47
CA VAL A 60 3.76 -5.37 -4.38
C VAL A 60 3.44 -5.69 -2.92
N ILE A 61 2.24 -6.19 -2.62
CA ILE A 61 1.84 -6.53 -1.25
C ILE A 61 1.63 -8.02 -1.12
N LYS A 62 2.43 -8.67 -0.25
CA LYS A 62 2.30 -10.08 0.08
C LYS A 62 1.27 -10.29 1.19
N LEU A 63 0.14 -10.88 0.85
CA LEU A 63 -0.98 -11.13 1.74
C LEU A 63 -0.90 -12.56 2.30
N GLY A 64 0.04 -12.82 3.22
CA GLY A 64 0.18 -14.12 3.86
C GLY A 64 1.22 -15.05 3.18
N PRO A 65 1.27 -16.33 3.57
CA PRO A 65 2.30 -17.26 3.12
C PRO A 65 2.20 -17.61 1.63
N GLY A 66 3.27 -18.15 1.07
CA GLY A 66 3.31 -18.64 -0.32
C GLY A 66 3.34 -17.54 -1.39
N CYS A 67 3.64 -16.29 -1.03
CA CYS A 67 3.65 -15.16 -1.96
C CYS A 67 5.05 -14.82 -2.49
N ASP A 68 6.11 -15.37 -1.90
CA ASP A 68 7.47 -14.88 -2.13
C ASP A 68 7.95 -15.09 -3.57
N ASP A 69 7.68 -16.24 -4.20
CA ASP A 69 8.07 -16.50 -5.59
C ASP A 69 7.40 -15.53 -6.56
N ALA A 70 6.10 -15.28 -6.39
CA ALA A 70 5.36 -14.33 -7.21
C ALA A 70 5.81 -12.88 -6.94
N ALA A 71 6.19 -12.53 -5.70
CA ALA A 71 6.74 -11.21 -5.42
C ALA A 71 8.11 -11.04 -6.09
N ILE A 72 8.99 -12.04 -6.03
CA ILE A 72 10.28 -12.05 -6.72
C ILE A 72 10.07 -11.93 -8.23
N GLU A 73 9.12 -12.67 -8.80
CA GLU A 73 8.77 -12.59 -10.22
C GLU A 73 8.40 -11.16 -10.67
N ALA A 74 7.60 -10.43 -9.87
CA ALA A 74 7.27 -9.03 -10.15
C ALA A 74 8.50 -8.11 -10.06
N LEU A 75 9.34 -8.29 -9.03
CA LEU A 75 10.55 -7.49 -8.83
C LEU A 75 11.59 -7.72 -9.93
N ASP A 76 11.75 -8.95 -10.41
CA ASP A 76 12.68 -9.28 -11.49
C ASP A 76 12.25 -8.66 -12.82
N ALA A 77 10.94 -8.55 -13.08
CA ALA A 77 10.40 -7.89 -14.28
C ALA A 77 10.75 -6.37 -14.32
N TRP A 78 10.78 -5.72 -13.16
CA TRP A 78 11.18 -4.31 -13.03
C TRP A 78 12.08 -4.04 -11.81
N LYS A 79 13.36 -4.38 -11.95
CA LYS A 79 14.36 -4.11 -10.93
C LYS A 79 14.47 -2.63 -10.61
N GLY A 80 14.34 -2.30 -9.33
CA GLY A 80 14.37 -0.95 -8.78
C GLY A 80 13.14 -0.10 -9.11
N GLY A 81 12.07 -0.69 -9.66
CA GLY A 81 10.86 0.04 -10.04
C GLY A 81 9.67 -0.13 -9.10
N LEU A 82 9.67 -1.19 -8.28
CA LEU A 82 8.57 -1.55 -7.41
C LEU A 82 9.00 -1.61 -5.94
N GLN A 83 8.11 -1.17 -5.06
CA GLN A 83 8.22 -1.38 -3.61
C GLN A 83 7.64 -2.75 -3.23
N VAL A 84 8.05 -3.33 -2.10
CA VAL A 84 7.50 -4.62 -1.63
C VAL A 84 7.16 -4.63 -0.14
N GLY A 85 5.95 -5.09 0.19
CA GLY A 85 5.43 -5.20 1.54
C GLY A 85 4.88 -6.59 1.88
N GLY A 86 4.50 -6.77 3.14
CA GLY A 86 3.93 -8.01 3.66
C GLY A 86 4.99 -8.93 4.28
N GLY A 87 5.03 -8.95 5.62
CA GLY A 87 5.98 -9.75 6.38
C GLY A 87 7.44 -9.24 6.32
N ILE A 88 7.64 -7.97 6.02
CA ILE A 88 8.97 -7.33 6.06
C ILE A 88 9.43 -7.16 7.51
N THR A 89 10.66 -7.57 7.78
CA THR A 89 11.36 -7.42 9.06
C THR A 89 12.79 -6.92 8.81
N SER A 90 13.51 -6.55 9.87
CA SER A 90 14.93 -6.20 9.78
C SER A 90 15.80 -7.35 9.24
N ASP A 91 15.41 -8.60 9.49
CA ASP A 91 16.14 -9.79 9.06
C ASP A 91 16.02 -10.07 7.55
N ASN A 92 14.90 -9.72 6.92
CA ASN A 92 14.64 -10.02 5.51
C ASN A 92 14.64 -8.80 4.58
N ALA A 93 14.71 -7.58 5.11
CA ALA A 93 14.63 -6.37 4.29
C ALA A 93 15.72 -6.31 3.21
N LEU A 94 16.97 -6.62 3.56
CA LEU A 94 18.09 -6.65 2.60
C LEU A 94 17.85 -7.67 1.47
N PHE A 95 17.31 -8.85 1.80
CA PHE A 95 16.99 -9.86 0.80
C PHE A 95 16.03 -9.31 -0.26
N TRP A 96 14.99 -8.58 0.14
CA TRP A 96 14.02 -8.01 -0.80
C TRP A 96 14.62 -6.90 -1.67
N LEU A 97 15.51 -6.08 -1.11
CA LEU A 97 16.25 -5.08 -1.88
C LEU A 97 17.19 -5.75 -2.90
N ASP A 98 17.92 -6.80 -2.49
CA ASP A 98 18.80 -7.58 -3.38
C ASP A 98 18.02 -8.28 -4.50
N LYS A 99 16.76 -8.66 -4.24
CA LYS A 99 15.82 -9.19 -5.24
C LYS A 99 15.26 -8.13 -6.19
N GLY A 100 15.62 -6.86 -6.02
CA GLY A 100 15.27 -5.79 -6.94
C GLY A 100 14.17 -4.86 -6.46
N ALA A 101 13.73 -4.93 -5.20
CA ALA A 101 12.81 -3.93 -4.67
C ALA A 101 13.48 -2.54 -4.60
N GLU A 102 12.75 -1.51 -5.04
CA GLU A 102 13.12 -0.12 -4.86
C GLU A 102 13.14 0.22 -3.37
N LYS A 103 12.09 -0.13 -2.64
CA LYS A 103 11.95 0.08 -1.19
C LYS A 103 11.23 -1.10 -0.56
N VAL A 104 11.45 -1.29 0.73
CA VAL A 104 10.66 -2.22 1.54
C VAL A 104 9.57 -1.48 2.30
N ILE A 105 8.39 -2.06 2.36
CA ILE A 105 7.21 -1.54 3.04
C ILE A 105 7.02 -2.33 4.33
N VAL A 106 7.23 -1.67 5.47
CA VAL A 106 7.10 -2.28 6.79
C VAL A 106 5.71 -1.99 7.37
N THR A 107 5.05 -3.04 7.89
CA THR A 107 3.66 -3.00 8.38
C THR A 107 3.58 -3.44 9.85
N SER A 108 3.05 -4.64 10.12
CA SER A 108 2.79 -5.16 11.47
C SER A 108 4.04 -5.43 12.30
N TYR A 109 5.22 -5.56 11.65
CA TYR A 109 6.49 -5.74 12.34
C TYR A 109 6.77 -4.62 13.36
N LEU A 110 6.32 -3.39 13.09
CA LEU A 110 6.52 -2.23 13.96
C LEU A 110 5.61 -2.22 15.19
N PHE A 111 4.62 -3.09 15.27
CA PHE A 111 3.58 -3.05 16.30
C PHE A 111 3.51 -4.35 17.12
N PRO A 112 4.61 -4.82 17.74
CA PRO A 112 4.53 -5.96 18.64
C PRO A 112 3.54 -5.66 19.78
N ASN A 113 2.61 -6.58 20.03
CA ASN A 113 1.54 -6.40 21.01
C ASN A 113 0.68 -5.14 20.78
N ALA A 114 0.52 -4.73 19.51
CA ALA A 114 -0.27 -3.56 19.11
C ALA A 114 0.25 -2.23 19.68
N ARG A 115 1.56 -2.12 19.88
CA ARG A 115 2.25 -0.89 20.29
C ARG A 115 3.43 -0.61 19.41
N LEU A 116 3.62 0.65 19.02
CA LEU A 116 4.75 1.07 18.20
C LEU A 116 6.08 0.76 18.92
N ASP A 117 6.96 0.03 18.25
CA ASP A 117 8.29 -0.31 18.73
C ASP A 117 9.35 0.41 17.89
N VAL A 118 9.94 1.44 18.50
CA VAL A 118 10.97 2.27 17.87
C VAL A 118 12.30 1.52 17.74
N THR A 119 12.58 0.54 18.60
CA THR A 119 13.80 -0.27 18.49
C THR A 119 13.77 -1.08 17.20
N ARG A 120 12.62 -1.66 16.85
CA ARG A 120 12.43 -2.36 15.57
C ARG A 120 12.59 -1.47 14.34
N LEU A 121 12.15 -0.22 14.43
CA LEU A 121 12.41 0.79 13.39
C LEU A 121 13.90 1.03 13.23
N GLN A 122 14.62 1.26 14.33
CA GLN A 122 16.06 1.52 14.29
C GLN A 122 16.85 0.33 13.72
N GLU A 123 16.52 -0.89 14.14
CA GLU A 123 17.15 -2.11 13.61
C GLU A 123 16.96 -2.26 12.09
N LEU A 124 15.78 -1.90 11.57
CA LEU A 124 15.53 -1.91 10.12
C LEU A 124 16.40 -0.84 9.43
N LEU A 125 16.45 0.38 9.98
CA LEU A 125 17.24 1.48 9.42
C LEU A 125 18.74 1.17 9.39
N ASP A 126 19.27 0.53 10.43
CA ASP A 126 20.69 0.16 10.51
C ASP A 126 21.08 -0.82 9.39
N LYS A 127 20.11 -1.58 8.86
CA LYS A 127 20.31 -2.53 7.76
C LYS A 127 20.18 -1.90 6.38
N VAL A 128 19.13 -1.11 6.15
CA VAL A 128 18.75 -0.68 4.79
C VAL A 128 18.76 0.83 4.55
N GLY A 129 18.88 1.62 5.62
CA GLY A 129 18.78 3.08 5.57
C GLY A 129 17.37 3.59 5.32
N LYS A 130 17.12 4.82 5.77
CA LYS A 130 15.80 5.48 5.73
C LYS A 130 15.23 5.61 4.32
N GLU A 131 16.09 5.90 3.34
CA GLU A 131 15.71 6.15 1.95
C GLU A 131 15.05 4.94 1.26
N ARG A 132 15.24 3.73 1.82
CA ARG A 132 14.72 2.47 1.28
C ARG A 132 13.55 1.92 2.10
N VAL A 133 13.02 2.68 3.06
CA VAL A 133 11.90 2.29 3.92
C VAL A 133 10.66 3.11 3.61
N VAL A 134 9.54 2.42 3.47
CA VAL A 134 8.18 2.95 3.47
C VAL A 134 7.46 2.39 4.70
N ILE A 135 6.78 3.25 5.46
CA ILE A 135 5.94 2.79 6.57
C ILE A 135 4.50 2.76 6.09
N ASP A 136 3.88 1.59 6.19
CA ASP A 136 2.46 1.40 5.90
C ASP A 136 1.63 1.51 7.18
N LEU A 137 0.83 2.58 7.25
CA LEU A 137 -0.09 2.88 8.33
C LEU A 137 -1.51 2.57 7.90
N SER A 138 -1.80 1.28 7.91
CA SER A 138 -3.13 0.74 7.76
C SER A 138 -4.01 1.23 8.93
N CYS A 139 -5.08 1.99 8.69
CA CYS A 139 -5.94 2.58 9.73
C CYS A 139 -7.45 2.33 9.60
N ARG A 140 -8.17 2.52 10.72
CA ARG A 140 -9.64 2.58 10.81
C ARG A 140 -10.10 3.85 11.51
N ARG A 141 -11.25 4.38 11.11
CA ARG A 141 -11.88 5.54 11.73
C ARG A 141 -12.59 5.16 13.03
N ARG A 142 -12.40 5.98 14.07
CA ARG A 142 -13.05 5.89 15.38
C ARG A 142 -13.47 7.30 15.81
N GLY A 143 -14.73 7.63 15.54
CA GLY A 143 -15.21 9.01 15.66
C GLY A 143 -14.47 9.91 14.67
N ASP A 144 -13.78 10.91 15.19
CA ASP A 144 -13.00 11.89 14.42
C ASP A 144 -11.51 11.54 14.33
N GLU A 145 -11.12 10.35 14.77
CA GLU A 145 -9.72 9.90 14.79
C GLU A 145 -9.51 8.69 13.86
N TRP A 146 -8.30 8.57 13.31
CA TRP A 146 -7.85 7.37 12.60
C TRP A 146 -6.84 6.62 13.47
N ILE A 147 -7.15 5.36 13.77
CA ILE A 147 -6.33 4.49 14.61
C ILE A 147 -5.66 3.45 13.74
N VAL A 148 -4.35 3.27 13.90
CA VAL A 148 -3.61 2.23 13.19
C VAL A 148 -4.18 0.87 13.60
N ALA A 149 -4.40 0.03 12.61
CA ALA A 149 -4.94 -1.30 12.73
C ALA A 149 -3.95 -2.30 12.14
N MET A 150 -3.89 -3.49 12.74
CA MET A 150 -3.01 -4.57 12.34
C MET A 150 -3.76 -5.90 12.34
N ASN A 151 -3.07 -6.99 12.00
CA ASN A 151 -3.63 -8.34 11.92
C ASN A 151 -4.90 -8.35 11.05
N LYS A 152 -4.76 -7.97 9.78
CA LYS A 152 -5.88 -7.94 8.83
C LYS A 152 -7.03 -7.06 9.32
N TRP A 153 -6.69 -5.91 9.90
CA TRP A 153 -7.65 -4.90 10.37
C TRP A 153 -8.44 -5.26 11.63
N GLN A 154 -8.12 -6.37 12.30
CA GLN A 154 -8.90 -6.88 13.43
C GLN A 154 -8.42 -6.34 14.78
N THR A 155 -7.16 -5.91 14.88
CA THR A 155 -6.57 -5.40 16.11
C THR A 155 -6.24 -3.92 15.95
N LEU A 156 -6.83 -3.05 16.77
CA LEU A 156 -6.42 -1.65 16.85
C LEU A 156 -5.18 -1.53 17.74
N THR A 157 -4.24 -0.67 17.33
CA THR A 157 -3.07 -0.31 18.14
C THR A 157 -3.38 0.92 18.99
N ASP A 158 -2.43 1.31 19.83
CA ASP A 158 -2.47 2.59 20.57
C ASP A 158 -2.01 3.79 19.73
N THR A 159 -1.64 3.57 18.47
CA THR A 159 -1.06 4.58 17.60
C THR A 159 -2.14 5.22 16.73
N LYS A 160 -2.24 6.54 16.80
CA LYS A 160 -3.16 7.33 15.97
C LYS A 160 -2.43 7.86 14.73
N ILE A 161 -3.13 7.99 13.62
CA ILE A 161 -2.65 8.79 12.50
C ILE A 161 -2.99 10.25 12.81
N ASN A 162 -1.97 11.02 13.14
CA ASN A 162 -2.05 12.46 13.37
C ASN A 162 -0.73 13.15 13.00
N LYS A 163 -0.70 14.49 13.08
CA LYS A 163 0.46 15.33 12.76
C LYS A 163 1.73 14.93 13.49
N ASP A 164 1.65 14.70 14.81
CA ASP A 164 2.82 14.40 15.62
C ASP A 164 3.38 13.01 15.32
N THR A 165 2.50 12.02 15.13
CA THR A 165 2.89 10.67 14.76
C THR A 165 3.54 10.62 13.38
N LEU A 166 2.96 11.27 12.36
CA LEU A 166 3.56 11.32 11.02
C LEU A 166 4.88 12.08 11.03
N LYS A 167 4.98 13.19 11.77
CA LYS A 167 6.23 13.93 11.92
C LYS A 167 7.33 13.10 12.59
N PHE A 168 6.99 12.35 13.63
CA PHE A 168 7.91 11.44 14.31
C PHE A 168 8.37 10.31 13.38
N LEU A 169 7.42 9.59 12.76
CA LEU A 169 7.72 8.45 11.88
C LEU A 169 8.44 8.85 10.60
N ALA A 170 8.29 10.10 10.13
CA ALA A 170 9.05 10.64 9.02
C ALA A 170 10.55 10.74 9.29
N GLY A 171 10.99 10.60 10.55
CA GLY A 171 12.40 10.38 10.90
C GLY A 171 12.92 9.02 10.46
N TYR A 172 12.04 8.04 10.26
CA TYR A 172 12.36 6.62 10.08
C TYR A 172 11.94 6.02 8.73
N CYS A 173 11.39 6.82 7.82
CA CYS A 173 11.05 6.38 6.48
C CYS A 173 11.15 7.52 5.48
N SER A 174 11.22 7.17 4.20
CA SER A 174 11.23 8.13 3.09
C SER A 174 9.84 8.44 2.54
N GLU A 175 8.86 7.60 2.87
CA GLU A 175 7.51 7.68 2.32
C GLU A 175 6.52 6.95 3.25
N PHE A 176 5.27 7.42 3.24
CA PHE A 176 4.15 6.74 3.86
C PHE A 176 3.25 6.08 2.84
N LEU A 177 2.74 4.90 3.17
CA LEU A 177 1.58 4.29 2.55
C LEU A 177 0.46 4.27 3.59
N VAL A 178 -0.72 4.81 3.28
CA VAL A 178 -1.83 4.86 4.24
C VAL A 178 -3.03 4.15 3.65
N HIS A 179 -3.31 2.96 4.19
CA HIS A 179 -4.48 2.18 3.82
C HIS A 179 -5.68 2.55 4.72
N ALA A 180 -6.81 2.94 4.12
CA ALA A 180 -8.05 3.19 4.83
C ALA A 180 -8.96 1.95 4.80
N ALA A 181 -8.88 1.10 5.84
CA ALA A 181 -9.54 -0.20 5.87
C ALA A 181 -11.07 -0.14 5.66
N ASP A 182 -11.70 0.91 6.19
CA ASP A 182 -13.16 1.02 6.21
C ASP A 182 -13.76 1.21 4.80
N VAL A 183 -12.94 1.60 3.82
CA VAL A 183 -13.34 1.78 2.42
C VAL A 183 -12.57 0.90 1.43
N GLU A 184 -11.55 0.18 1.89
CA GLU A 184 -10.66 -0.63 1.04
C GLU A 184 -11.39 -1.73 0.27
N GLY A 185 -11.19 -1.79 -1.04
CA GLY A 185 -11.81 -2.78 -1.93
C GLY A 185 -13.33 -2.67 -2.07
N LEU A 186 -13.98 -1.66 -1.44
CA LEU A 186 -15.42 -1.44 -1.54
C LEU A 186 -15.82 -0.63 -2.77
N CYS A 187 -14.89 0.13 -3.37
CA CYS A 187 -15.14 1.04 -4.48
C CYS A 187 -16.32 2.00 -4.21
N ARG A 188 -16.41 2.54 -2.98
CA ARG A 188 -17.50 3.44 -2.54
C ARG A 188 -17.09 4.90 -2.39
N GLY A 189 -15.84 5.22 -2.63
CA GLY A 189 -15.25 6.55 -2.46
C GLY A 189 -14.14 6.54 -1.43
N ILE A 190 -13.26 7.52 -1.54
CA ILE A 190 -12.15 7.76 -0.62
C ILE A 190 -12.66 8.34 0.71
N ASP A 191 -11.84 8.25 1.75
CA ASP A 191 -12.01 9.03 2.98
C ASP A 191 -11.42 10.43 2.75
N GLU A 192 -12.28 11.37 2.34
CA GLU A 192 -11.87 12.75 1.99
C GLU A 192 -11.24 13.49 3.18
N ASP A 193 -11.78 13.29 4.40
CA ASP A 193 -11.25 13.90 5.63
C ASP A 193 -9.81 13.43 5.89
N LEU A 194 -9.56 12.14 5.69
CA LEU A 194 -8.22 11.58 5.85
C LEU A 194 -7.25 12.12 4.80
N VAL A 195 -7.68 12.25 3.54
CA VAL A 195 -6.82 12.81 2.47
C VAL A 195 -6.43 14.25 2.78
N VAL A 196 -7.37 15.08 3.25
CA VAL A 196 -7.07 16.46 3.69
C VAL A 196 -6.11 16.45 4.86
N ALA A 197 -6.33 15.57 5.85
CA ALA A 197 -5.47 15.47 7.02
C ALA A 197 -4.05 15.03 6.66
N LEU A 198 -3.88 14.01 5.81
CA LEU A 198 -2.56 13.56 5.34
C LEU A 198 -1.80 14.66 4.61
N ALA A 199 -2.50 15.48 3.82
CA ALA A 199 -1.90 16.61 3.12
C ALA A 199 -1.36 17.70 4.06
N ASP A 200 -2.02 17.95 5.20
CA ASP A 200 -1.52 18.90 6.22
C ASP A 200 -0.47 18.28 7.16
N TRP A 201 -0.58 16.99 7.43
CA TRP A 201 0.16 16.32 8.49
C TRP A 201 1.45 15.66 8.03
N SER A 202 1.51 15.14 6.81
CA SER A 202 2.67 14.41 6.32
C SER A 202 3.79 15.36 5.89
N PRO A 203 5.00 15.30 6.48
CA PRO A 203 6.13 16.12 6.06
C PRO A 203 6.92 15.49 4.88
N ILE A 204 6.57 14.27 4.48
CA ILE A 204 7.22 13.49 3.42
C ILE A 204 6.15 12.92 2.46
N PRO A 205 6.53 12.39 1.28
CA PRO A 205 5.57 11.81 0.34
C PRO A 205 4.67 10.78 1.01
N VAL A 206 3.38 10.82 0.66
CA VAL A 206 2.37 9.91 1.16
C VAL A 206 1.47 9.44 0.02
N THR A 207 1.27 8.13 -0.03
CA THR A 207 0.33 7.48 -0.94
C THR A 207 -0.88 7.00 -0.15
N TYR A 208 -2.07 7.40 -0.58
CA TYR A 208 -3.33 6.95 -0.03
C TYR A 208 -3.87 5.74 -0.80
N ALA A 209 -4.32 4.71 -0.09
CA ALA A 209 -4.92 3.51 -0.66
C ALA A 209 -6.25 3.18 0.04
N GLY A 210 -7.34 3.16 -0.72
CA GLY A 210 -8.65 2.74 -0.19
C GLY A 210 -9.83 3.37 -0.91
N GLY A 211 -10.81 2.57 -1.32
CA GLY A 211 -12.13 3.07 -1.72
C GLY A 211 -12.26 3.81 -3.05
N ALA A 212 -11.15 4.12 -3.74
CA ALA A 212 -11.16 4.77 -5.05
C ALA A 212 -12.01 3.98 -6.06
N LYS A 213 -12.89 4.70 -6.78
CA LYS A 213 -14.01 4.13 -7.54
C LYS A 213 -14.24 4.76 -8.90
N GLY A 214 -13.42 5.74 -9.30
CA GLY A 214 -13.54 6.40 -10.59
C GLY A 214 -12.32 7.25 -10.86
N ILE A 215 -11.99 7.50 -12.13
CA ILE A 215 -10.83 8.33 -12.52
C ILE A 215 -10.88 9.75 -11.91
N SER A 216 -12.09 10.26 -11.66
CA SER A 216 -12.32 11.55 -10.99
C SER A 216 -11.74 11.61 -9.58
N ASP A 217 -11.47 10.48 -8.92
CA ASP A 217 -10.88 10.48 -7.58
C ASP A 217 -9.42 10.99 -7.61
N LEU A 218 -8.69 10.88 -8.73
CA LEU A 218 -7.37 11.53 -8.88
C LEU A 218 -7.48 13.05 -8.82
N ALA A 219 -8.46 13.61 -9.54
CA ALA A 219 -8.71 15.05 -9.51
C ALA A 219 -9.23 15.51 -8.13
N LEU A 220 -10.06 14.70 -7.48
CA LEU A 220 -10.56 14.97 -6.14
C LEU A 220 -9.41 14.98 -5.12
N VAL A 221 -8.57 13.94 -5.08
CA VAL A 221 -7.40 13.87 -4.20
C VAL A 221 -6.47 15.05 -4.48
N SER A 222 -6.13 15.31 -5.75
CA SER A 222 -5.27 16.44 -6.10
C SER A 222 -5.80 17.78 -5.60
N ARG A 223 -7.13 17.99 -5.66
CA ARG A 223 -7.77 19.21 -5.15
C ARG A 223 -7.73 19.26 -3.61
N LEU A 224 -8.09 18.18 -2.94
CA LEU A 224 -8.14 18.11 -1.47
C LEU A 224 -6.74 18.24 -0.85
N SER A 225 -5.72 17.66 -1.48
CA SER A 225 -4.36 17.61 -0.96
C SER A 225 -3.44 18.68 -1.49
N GLY A 226 -3.90 19.56 -2.39
CA GLY A 226 -3.04 20.49 -3.12
C GLY A 226 -1.93 19.78 -3.92
N GLY A 227 -2.18 18.53 -4.35
CA GLY A 227 -1.20 17.71 -5.05
C GLY A 227 -0.14 17.01 -4.18
N ASN A 228 -0.28 17.02 -2.84
CA ASN A 228 0.70 16.41 -1.91
C ASN A 228 0.44 14.94 -1.55
N VAL A 229 -0.72 14.38 -1.90
CA VAL A 229 -1.09 12.99 -1.62
C VAL A 229 -1.24 12.26 -2.95
N ASP A 230 -0.58 11.12 -3.10
CA ASP A 230 -0.74 10.22 -4.24
C ASP A 230 -1.90 9.23 -4.00
N LEU A 231 -2.41 8.61 -5.07
CA LEU A 231 -3.58 7.73 -4.99
C LEU A 231 -3.32 6.37 -5.62
N THR A 232 -3.63 5.32 -4.86
CA THR A 232 -3.62 3.93 -5.33
C THR A 232 -4.97 3.50 -5.86
N TYR A 233 -4.97 2.78 -7.00
CA TYR A 233 -6.11 1.99 -7.45
C TYR A 233 -5.71 0.51 -7.55
N GLY A 234 -6.60 -0.36 -7.08
CA GLY A 234 -6.50 -1.81 -7.22
C GLY A 234 -7.75 -2.36 -7.90
N SER A 235 -8.65 -2.97 -7.13
CA SER A 235 -9.89 -3.63 -7.59
C SER A 235 -10.79 -2.86 -8.57
N ALA A 236 -10.72 -1.52 -8.60
CA ALA A 236 -11.49 -0.71 -9.53
C ALA A 236 -10.96 -0.76 -10.99
N LEU A 237 -9.68 -1.11 -11.16
CA LEU A 237 -9.01 -1.12 -12.46
C LEU A 237 -9.43 -2.30 -13.33
N ASP A 238 -9.60 -2.05 -14.61
CA ASP A 238 -9.86 -3.04 -15.66
C ASP A 238 -8.79 -4.14 -15.77
N ILE A 239 -7.52 -3.81 -15.56
CA ILE A 239 -6.43 -4.80 -15.52
C ILE A 239 -6.60 -5.83 -14.40
N TYR A 240 -7.38 -5.50 -13.36
CA TYR A 240 -7.76 -6.40 -12.28
C TYR A 240 -9.22 -6.85 -12.36
N GLY A 241 -9.83 -6.85 -13.55
CA GLY A 241 -11.21 -7.27 -13.76
C GLY A 241 -12.27 -6.28 -13.24
N GLY A 242 -11.85 -5.11 -12.76
CA GLY A 242 -12.73 -4.00 -12.46
C GLY A 242 -13.38 -3.41 -13.72
N THR A 243 -14.41 -2.59 -13.54
CA THR A 243 -15.12 -1.94 -14.66
C THR A 243 -15.26 -0.43 -14.45
N LEU A 244 -14.70 0.09 -13.37
CA LEU A 244 -14.93 1.46 -12.92
C LEU A 244 -13.85 2.42 -13.41
N VAL A 245 -12.61 1.93 -13.54
CA VAL A 245 -11.46 2.75 -13.90
C VAL A 245 -10.64 2.01 -14.96
N LYS A 246 -10.27 2.71 -16.03
CA LYS A 246 -9.34 2.16 -17.02
C LYS A 246 -7.92 2.50 -16.61
N PHE A 247 -7.03 1.51 -16.67
CA PHE A 247 -5.61 1.73 -16.41
C PHE A 247 -5.01 2.83 -17.31
N GLU A 248 -5.38 2.86 -18.59
CA GLU A 248 -4.91 3.86 -19.55
C GLU A 248 -5.26 5.30 -19.14
N ASP A 249 -6.43 5.52 -18.52
CA ASP A 249 -6.84 6.84 -18.04
C ASP A 249 -5.93 7.30 -16.88
N CYS A 250 -5.54 6.37 -16.00
CA CYS A 250 -4.58 6.64 -14.93
C CYS A 250 -3.17 6.94 -15.45
N VAL A 251 -2.73 6.23 -16.51
CA VAL A 251 -1.46 6.51 -17.19
C VAL A 251 -1.48 7.90 -17.82
N ALA A 252 -2.58 8.25 -18.49
CA ALA A 252 -2.77 9.55 -19.11
C ALA A 252 -2.76 10.68 -18.07
N TRP A 253 -3.36 10.46 -16.88
CA TRP A 253 -3.27 11.40 -15.75
C TRP A 253 -1.82 11.67 -15.36
N ASN A 254 -1.02 10.61 -15.10
CA ASN A 254 0.38 10.74 -14.71
C ASN A 254 1.27 11.41 -15.77
N SER A 255 0.89 11.30 -17.05
CA SER A 255 1.65 11.88 -18.16
C SER A 255 1.31 13.34 -18.44
N SER A 256 0.15 13.82 -17.98
CA SER A 256 -0.41 15.14 -18.32
C SER A 256 -0.21 16.20 -17.24
N HIS A 257 0.32 15.82 -16.08
CA HIS A 257 0.44 16.66 -14.89
C HIS A 257 1.79 16.41 -14.20
#